data_AF-A0A0C2C4E1-F1
#
_entry.id   AF-A0A0C2C4E1-F1
#
_cell.length_a   1.000
_cell.length_b   1.000
_cell.length_c   1.000
_cell.angle_alpha   90.00
_cell.angle_beta   90.00
_cell.angle_gamma   90.00
#
_symmetry.space_group_name_H-M   'P 1'
#
loop_
_entity.id
_entity.type
_entity.pdbx_description
1 polymer ?
#
loop_
_entity_poly.entity_id
_entity_poly.type
_entity_poly.pdbx_seq_one_letter_code
_entity_poly.pdbx_strand_id
1 'polypeptide(L)'
;MGTITWVGIDEKCDEESTRRFDQETIREAVHTSGNEDLIRELEAGRITSHRHPAGKPRGSSGRGRIIKIRLANQELRDALLSHVRTGRQSLTEQFVHSFARRDYKAEELNLDRALRKRAGDLNALEDLLKINWRDLLSSAATADECYNIYLHFCNEIISRHVSITYQRNRVKRFSKKLKRELAHHQLAEEDKIVSCKDQKTLYNYINTHIKNQGQ
;
A
#
# COMPACT_ATOMS: atom_id res chain seq x y z
N MET A 1 23.16 -14.61 14.60
CA MET A 1 23.04 -14.16 13.20
C MET A 1 21.78 -13.31 13.03
N GLY A 2 21.92 -12.07 12.55
CA GLY A 2 20.79 -11.16 12.34
C GLY A 2 20.48 -11.01 10.85
N THR A 3 19.20 -11.03 10.45
CA THR A 3 18.81 -10.81 9.05
C THR A 3 17.84 -9.63 8.92
N ILE A 4 18.13 -8.75 7.97
CA ILE A 4 17.27 -7.65 7.54
C ILE A 4 16.63 -8.04 6.20
N THR A 5 15.35 -7.73 6.06
CA THR A 5 14.64 -7.76 4.78
C THR A 5 14.41 -6.33 4.31
N TRP A 6 14.98 -5.99 3.16
CA TRP A 6 14.71 -4.73 2.46
C TRP A 6 13.70 -4.98 1.34
N VAL A 7 12.60 -4.25 1.35
CA VAL A 7 11.49 -4.40 0.41
C VAL A 7 11.35 -3.15 -0.42
N GLY A 8 10.99 -3.29 -1.71
CA GLY A 8 10.55 -2.16 -2.54
C GLY A 8 11.67 -1.39 -3.24
N ILE A 9 12.86 -1.98 -3.33
CA ILE A 9 13.92 -1.51 -4.22
C ILE A 9 13.74 -2.25 -5.55
N ASP A 10 13.67 -1.52 -6.64
CA ASP A 10 13.49 -2.12 -7.96
C ASP A 10 14.75 -2.82 -8.46
N GLU A 11 14.57 -3.70 -9.43
CA GLU A 11 15.66 -4.42 -10.08
C GLU A 11 16.14 -3.65 -11.30
N LYS A 12 17.40 -3.90 -11.69
CA LYS A 12 17.96 -3.38 -12.94
C LYS A 12 17.63 -4.33 -14.10
N CYS A 13 18.12 -4.00 -15.29
CA CYS A 13 17.85 -4.78 -16.51
C CYS A 13 18.33 -6.24 -16.43
N ASP A 14 19.35 -6.51 -15.61
CA ASP A 14 19.94 -7.83 -15.43
C ASP A 14 20.34 -8.09 -13.96
N GLU A 15 20.61 -9.36 -13.64
CA GLU A 15 20.93 -9.82 -12.28
C GLU A 15 22.26 -9.25 -11.77
N GLU A 16 23.25 -9.06 -12.65
CA GLU A 16 24.56 -8.54 -12.26
C GLU A 16 24.47 -7.05 -11.90
N SER A 17 23.83 -6.25 -12.75
CA SER A 17 23.55 -4.84 -12.48
C SER A 17 22.71 -4.68 -11.22
N THR A 18 21.72 -5.56 -11.00
CA THR A 18 20.92 -5.56 -9.78
C THR A 18 21.79 -5.87 -8.56
N ARG A 19 22.65 -6.89 -8.62
CA ARG A 19 23.55 -7.25 -7.53
C ARG A 19 24.53 -6.13 -7.20
N ARG A 20 25.12 -5.48 -8.21
CA ARG A 20 26.04 -4.35 -8.01
C ARG A 20 25.31 -3.18 -7.34
N PHE A 21 24.10 -2.85 -7.82
CA PHE A 21 23.27 -1.79 -7.24
C PHE A 21 22.90 -2.08 -5.77
N ASP A 22 22.53 -3.33 -5.47
CA ASP A 22 22.21 -3.74 -4.10
C ASP A 22 23.41 -3.63 -3.18
N GLN A 23 24.59 -4.04 -3.65
CA GLN A 23 25.84 -3.91 -2.90
C GLN A 23 26.18 -2.46 -2.61
N GLU A 24 26.03 -1.57 -3.60
CA GLU A 24 26.27 -0.14 -3.44
C GLU A 24 25.30 0.49 -2.44
N THR A 25 24.02 0.13 -2.54
CA THR A 25 22.97 0.60 -1.63
C THR A 25 23.26 0.19 -0.18
N ILE A 26 23.70 -1.05 0.03
CA ILE A 26 24.06 -1.55 1.36
C ILE A 26 25.35 -0.90 1.86
N ARG A 27 26.34 -0.69 0.98
CA ARG A 27 27.58 0.01 1.31
C ARG A 27 27.29 1.42 1.77
N GLU A 28 26.48 2.18 1.04
CA GLU A 28 26.05 3.52 1.43
C GLU A 28 25.35 3.50 2.80
N ALA A 29 24.38 2.60 3.00
CA ALA A 29 23.66 2.49 4.26
C ALA A 29 24.60 2.20 5.45
N VAL A 30 25.63 1.39 5.26
CA VAL A 30 26.62 1.08 6.30
C VAL A 30 27.53 2.28 6.57
N HIS A 31 28.13 2.91 5.55
CA HIS A 31 29.05 4.03 5.79
C HIS A 31 28.34 5.25 6.37
N THR A 32 27.13 5.55 5.89
CA THR A 32 26.34 6.67 6.43
C THR A 32 25.85 6.44 7.86
N SER A 33 25.90 5.19 8.36
CA SER A 33 25.54 4.90 9.75
C SER A 33 26.58 5.41 10.77
N GLY A 34 27.81 5.68 10.33
CA GLY A 34 28.92 6.08 11.21
C GLY A 34 29.30 5.02 12.26
N ASN A 35 28.81 3.79 12.13
CA ASN A 35 29.10 2.71 13.06
C ASN A 35 30.34 1.93 12.60
N GLU A 36 31.44 2.10 13.31
CA GLU A 36 32.74 1.48 13.01
C GLU A 36 32.69 -0.05 12.96
N ASP A 37 31.86 -0.69 13.78
CA ASP A 37 31.71 -2.14 13.75
C ASP A 37 31.01 -2.60 12.47
N LEU A 38 29.97 -1.89 12.02
CA LEU A 38 29.30 -2.19 10.74
C LEU A 38 30.23 -1.99 9.55
N ILE A 39 31.03 -0.91 9.56
CA ILE A 39 32.01 -0.62 8.51
C ILE A 39 33.06 -1.73 8.44
N ARG A 40 33.66 -2.08 9.59
CA ARG A 40 34.65 -3.16 9.67
C ARG A 40 34.11 -4.52 9.20
N GLU A 41 32.86 -4.85 9.54
CA GLU A 41 32.21 -6.08 9.08
C GLU A 41 31.92 -6.09 7.57
N LEU A 42 31.59 -4.92 7.01
CA LEU A 42 31.41 -4.76 5.56
C LEU A 42 32.73 -4.93 4.82
N GLU A 43 33.78 -4.24 5.25
CA GLU A 43 35.12 -4.29 4.64
C GLU A 43 35.74 -5.68 4.71
N ALA A 44 35.48 -6.41 5.80
CA ALA A 44 35.90 -7.79 5.95
C ALA A 44 35.01 -8.80 5.18
N GLY A 45 34.00 -8.34 4.43
CA GLY A 45 33.13 -9.19 3.61
C GLY A 45 32.16 -10.09 4.41
N ARG A 46 31.92 -9.77 5.69
CA ARG A 46 31.04 -10.56 6.58
C ARG A 46 29.56 -10.18 6.46
N ILE A 47 29.27 -9.00 5.91
CA ILE A 47 27.91 -8.61 5.52
C ILE A 47 27.61 -9.18 4.13
N THR A 48 26.65 -10.10 4.06
CA THR A 48 26.25 -10.73 2.79
C THR A 48 24.81 -10.40 2.44
N SER A 49 24.50 -10.28 1.16
CA SER A 49 23.14 -9.99 0.68
C SER A 49 22.78 -10.78 -0.56
N HIS A 50 21.48 -11.04 -0.73
CA HIS A 50 20.93 -11.64 -1.94
C HIS A 50 19.45 -11.28 -2.12
N ARG A 51 18.97 -11.32 -3.37
CA ARG A 51 17.56 -11.20 -3.71
C ARG A 51 16.83 -12.53 -3.45
N HIS A 52 15.60 -12.48 -2.94
CA HIS A 52 14.77 -13.65 -2.65
C HIS A 52 13.39 -13.58 -3.31
N PRO A 53 12.93 -14.64 -4.01
CA PRO A 53 13.65 -15.90 -4.30
C PRO A 53 14.74 -15.74 -5.37
N ALA A 54 15.73 -16.63 -5.38
CA ALA A 54 16.78 -16.61 -6.41
C ALA A 54 16.24 -16.95 -7.81
N GLY A 55 16.85 -16.40 -8.86
CA GLY A 55 16.63 -16.81 -10.26
C GLY A 55 15.30 -16.42 -10.90
N LYS A 56 14.61 -15.37 -10.42
CA LYS A 56 13.36 -14.85 -11.02
C LYS A 56 13.31 -13.32 -10.99
N PRO A 57 14.18 -12.62 -11.75
CA PRO A 57 14.10 -11.18 -11.87
C PRO A 57 12.74 -10.78 -12.45
N ARG A 58 12.10 -9.79 -11.86
CA ARG A 58 10.76 -9.31 -12.21
C ARG A 58 10.78 -8.21 -13.28
N GLY A 59 11.96 -7.85 -13.76
CA GLY A 59 12.16 -6.78 -14.74
C GLY A 59 11.93 -5.38 -14.15
N SER A 60 12.17 -4.36 -14.96
CA SER A 60 12.09 -2.94 -14.57
C SER A 60 10.66 -2.43 -14.31
N SER A 61 9.63 -3.17 -14.73
CA SER A 61 8.22 -2.78 -14.63
C SER A 61 7.48 -3.44 -13.45
N GLY A 62 8.16 -4.30 -12.69
CA GLY A 62 7.61 -5.01 -11.54
C GLY A 62 8.27 -4.63 -10.23
N ARG A 63 7.53 -4.73 -9.12
CA ARG A 63 8.11 -4.59 -7.77
C ARG A 63 9.22 -5.63 -7.60
N GLY A 64 10.46 -5.14 -7.45
CA GLY A 64 11.66 -5.96 -7.31
C GLY A 64 11.56 -6.98 -6.17
N ARG A 65 12.35 -8.06 -6.28
CA ARG A 65 12.45 -9.07 -5.21
C ARG A 65 12.98 -8.45 -3.92
N ILE A 66 12.65 -9.04 -2.78
CA ILE A 66 13.18 -8.55 -1.50
C ILE A 66 14.68 -8.82 -1.42
N ILE A 67 15.43 -7.94 -0.77
CA ILE A 67 16.84 -8.14 -0.45
C ILE A 67 16.91 -8.72 0.97
N LYS A 68 17.58 -9.85 1.13
CA LYS A 68 17.93 -10.41 2.44
C LYS A 68 19.39 -10.07 2.74
N ILE A 69 19.61 -9.29 3.80
CA ILE A 69 20.94 -8.89 4.29
C ILE A 69 21.24 -9.66 5.56
N ARG A 70 22.35 -10.37 5.58
CA ARG A 70 22.81 -11.16 6.72
C ARG A 70 23.96 -10.45 7.39
N LEU A 71 23.85 -10.33 8.71
CA LEU A 71 24.84 -9.74 9.60
C LEU A 71 25.27 -10.78 10.66
N ALA A 72 26.48 -10.60 11.18
CA ALA A 72 27.10 -11.53 12.13
C ALA A 72 26.24 -11.76 13.38
N ASN A 73 25.71 -10.69 13.98
CA ASN A 73 24.95 -10.75 15.23
C ASN A 73 23.66 -9.90 15.16
N GLN A 74 22.87 -9.93 16.24
CA GLN A 74 21.60 -9.20 16.32
C GLN A 74 21.78 -7.70 16.58
N GLU A 75 22.83 -7.33 17.30
CA GLU A 75 23.15 -5.93 17.64
C GLU A 75 23.47 -5.12 16.39
N LEU A 76 24.35 -5.64 15.53
CA LEU A 76 24.68 -5.04 14.23
C LEU A 76 23.45 -4.95 13.32
N ARG A 77 22.60 -5.98 13.32
CA ARG A 77 21.33 -5.96 12.58
C ARG A 77 20.45 -4.81 13.06
N ASP A 78 20.29 -4.67 14.37
CA ASP A 78 19.40 -3.66 14.95
C ASP A 78 19.98 -2.24 14.80
N ALA A 79 21.30 -2.09 14.89
CA ALA A 79 22.00 -0.84 14.61
C ALA A 79 21.79 -0.41 13.15
N LEU A 80 22.07 -1.28 12.18
CA LEU A 80 21.87 -0.98 10.77
C LEU A 80 20.39 -0.73 10.46
N LEU A 81 19.49 -1.53 11.03
CA LEU A 81 18.05 -1.35 10.83
C LEU A 81 17.55 -0.03 11.42
N SER A 82 18.06 0.39 12.57
CA SER A 82 17.73 1.67 13.18
C SER A 82 18.14 2.82 12.26
N HIS A 83 19.37 2.78 11.74
CA HIS A 83 19.86 3.78 10.79
C HIS A 83 19.04 3.84 9.50
N VAL A 84 18.74 2.70 8.88
CA VAL A 84 17.94 2.68 7.64
C VAL A 84 16.51 3.21 7.86
N ARG A 85 16.04 3.27 9.12
CA ARG A 85 14.72 3.83 9.46
C ARG A 85 14.73 5.33 9.72
N THR A 86 15.86 5.95 10.07
CA THR A 86 15.91 7.38 10.39
C THR A 86 15.85 8.25 9.12
N GLY A 87 16.30 7.73 7.98
CA GLY A 87 16.25 8.43 6.71
C GLY A 87 16.47 7.51 5.51
N ARG A 88 16.04 7.97 4.33
CA ARG A 88 16.35 7.28 3.07
C ARG A 88 17.78 7.61 2.65
N GLN A 89 18.50 6.60 2.20
CA GLN A 89 19.82 6.73 1.60
C GLN A 89 19.67 7.31 0.20
N SER A 90 20.68 8.05 -0.29
CA SER A 90 20.60 8.77 -1.57
C SER A 90 20.31 7.83 -2.75
N LEU A 91 20.89 6.63 -2.76
CA LEU A 91 20.65 5.64 -3.83
C LEU A 91 19.24 5.07 -3.82
N THR A 92 18.54 5.16 -2.69
CA THR A 92 17.18 4.64 -2.51
C THR A 92 16.11 5.71 -2.37
N GLU A 93 16.49 6.99 -2.49
CA GLU A 93 15.61 8.13 -2.29
C GLU A 93 14.40 8.09 -3.24
N GLN A 94 14.63 7.73 -4.50
CA GLN A 94 13.59 7.56 -5.51
C GLN A 94 12.58 6.45 -5.18
N PHE A 95 12.97 5.45 -4.38
CA PHE A 95 12.09 4.35 -3.99
C PHE A 95 11.28 4.72 -2.75
N VAL A 96 10.29 5.58 -2.94
CA VAL A 96 9.43 6.09 -1.85
C VAL A 96 8.72 4.98 -1.06
N HIS A 97 8.47 3.84 -1.70
CA HIS A 97 7.83 2.65 -1.10
C HIS A 97 8.82 1.63 -0.53
N SER A 98 10.13 1.94 -0.57
CA SER A 98 11.15 1.08 -0.01
C SER A 98 11.19 1.20 1.52
N PHE A 99 11.40 0.07 2.19
CA PHE A 99 11.58 0.03 3.64
C PHE A 99 12.34 -1.22 4.08
N ALA A 100 13.04 -1.12 5.21
CA ALA A 100 13.72 -2.23 5.84
C ALA A 100 13.01 -2.69 7.12
N ARG A 101 13.05 -4.00 7.36
CA ARG A 101 12.53 -4.64 8.58
C ARG A 101 13.36 -5.86 8.96
N ARG A 102 13.14 -6.38 10.16
CA ARG A 102 13.66 -7.71 10.54
C ARG A 102 13.05 -8.78 9.63
N ASP A 103 13.83 -9.83 9.34
CA ASP A 103 13.29 -11.02 8.69
C ASP A 103 12.31 -11.70 9.64
N TYR A 104 11.05 -11.83 9.22
CA TYR A 104 9.95 -12.37 10.02
C TYR A 104 9.75 -13.85 9.74
N LYS A 105 9.30 -14.59 10.75
CA LYS A 105 8.69 -15.91 10.54
C LYS A 105 7.38 -15.77 9.75
N ALA A 106 6.89 -16.87 9.20
CA ALA A 106 5.67 -16.87 8.39
C ALA A 106 4.45 -16.32 9.16
N GLU A 107 4.32 -16.67 10.44
CA GLU A 107 3.24 -16.21 11.32
C GLU A 107 3.31 -14.70 11.58
N GLU A 108 4.50 -14.20 11.94
CA GLU A 108 4.76 -12.77 12.13
C GLU A 108 4.50 -11.98 10.84
N LEU A 109 4.85 -12.55 9.68
CA LEU A 109 4.58 -11.93 8.39
C LEU A 109 3.08 -11.85 8.10
N ASN A 110 2.31 -12.87 8.44
CA ASN A 110 0.86 -12.86 8.29
C ASN A 110 0.20 -11.82 9.20
N LEU A 111 0.65 -11.73 10.44
CA LEU A 111 0.21 -10.70 11.39
C LEU A 111 0.54 -9.30 10.88
N ASP A 112 1.79 -9.06 10.46
CA ASP A 112 2.25 -7.79 9.90
C ASP A 112 1.44 -7.38 8.65
N ARG A 113 1.15 -8.33 7.76
CA ARG A 113 0.25 -8.08 6.60
C ARG A 113 -1.16 -7.69 7.05
N ALA A 114 -1.72 -8.35 8.06
CA ALA A 114 -3.04 -8.03 8.58
C ALA A 114 -3.07 -6.64 9.23
N LEU A 115 -2.04 -6.28 10.00
CA LEU A 115 -1.89 -4.97 10.62
C LEU A 115 -1.71 -3.87 9.59
N ARG A 116 -0.86 -4.03 8.57
CA ARG A 116 -0.70 -3.05 7.49
C ARG A 116 -2.00 -2.85 6.72
N LYS A 117 -2.73 -3.92 6.46
CA LYS A 117 -4.06 -3.84 5.85
C LYS A 117 -4.99 -3.01 6.72
N ARG A 118 -5.07 -3.30 8.02
CA ARG A 118 -5.92 -2.54 8.96
C ARG A 118 -5.51 -1.07 9.05
N ALA A 119 -4.22 -0.77 9.07
CA ALA A 119 -3.71 0.60 9.09
C ALA A 119 -4.09 1.36 7.80
N GLY A 120 -3.90 0.76 6.62
CA GLY A 120 -4.34 1.37 5.35
C GLY A 120 -5.86 1.57 5.30
N ASP A 121 -6.63 0.64 5.88
CA ASP A 121 -8.10 0.76 5.98
C ASP A 121 -8.50 1.95 6.88
N LEU A 122 -7.78 2.18 7.97
CA LEU A 122 -8.02 3.29 8.91
C LEU A 122 -7.56 4.63 8.35
N ASN A 123 -6.39 4.71 7.72
CA ASN A 123 -5.89 5.94 7.10
C ASN A 123 -6.81 6.41 5.96
N ALA A 124 -7.28 5.47 5.13
CA ALA A 124 -8.25 5.79 4.09
C ALA A 124 -9.58 6.30 4.67
N LEU A 125 -10.03 5.73 5.80
CA LEU A 125 -11.23 6.20 6.49
C LEU A 125 -11.02 7.62 7.05
N GLU A 126 -9.87 7.88 7.66
CA GLU A 126 -9.54 9.21 8.20
C GLU A 126 -9.57 10.29 7.11
N ASP A 127 -8.97 10.02 5.94
CA ASP A 127 -8.98 10.97 4.83
C ASP A 127 -10.37 11.15 4.21
N LEU A 128 -11.20 10.11 4.21
CA LEU A 128 -12.61 10.25 3.83
C LEU A 128 -13.37 11.13 4.81
N LEU A 129 -13.06 11.07 6.11
CA LEU A 129 -13.72 11.88 7.13
C LEU A 129 -13.29 13.36 7.09
N LYS A 130 -12.14 13.67 6.48
CA LYS A 130 -11.69 15.07 6.28
C LYS A 130 -12.42 15.78 5.14
N ILE A 131 -13.09 15.04 4.25
CA ILE A 131 -13.85 15.65 3.16
C ILE A 131 -15.15 16.24 3.72
N ASN A 132 -15.40 17.52 3.41
CA ASN A 132 -16.71 18.13 3.65
C ASN A 132 -17.70 17.64 2.58
N TRP A 133 -18.26 16.44 2.82
CA TRP A 133 -19.21 15.81 1.91
C TRP A 133 -20.46 16.65 1.71
N ARG A 134 -20.86 17.47 2.68
CA ARG A 134 -22.07 18.28 2.56
C ARG A 134 -21.92 19.32 1.46
N ASP A 135 -20.83 20.06 1.45
CA ASP A 135 -20.56 21.09 0.44
C ASP A 135 -20.30 20.44 -0.93
N LEU A 136 -19.58 19.33 -0.94
CA LEU A 136 -19.24 18.60 -2.15
C LEU A 136 -20.48 18.01 -2.84
N LEU A 137 -21.37 17.34 -2.10
CA LEU A 137 -22.59 16.76 -2.67
C LEU A 137 -23.61 17.84 -3.04
N SER A 138 -23.60 19.00 -2.35
CA SER A 138 -24.44 20.15 -2.68
C SER A 138 -23.99 20.87 -3.96
N SER A 139 -22.74 20.68 -4.39
CA SER A 139 -22.23 21.21 -5.66
C SER A 139 -22.63 20.38 -6.90
N ALA A 140 -23.15 19.17 -6.70
CA ALA A 140 -23.56 18.31 -7.80
C ALA A 140 -24.94 18.73 -8.35
N ALA A 141 -25.04 18.91 -9.66
CA ALA A 141 -26.31 19.27 -10.30
C ALA A 141 -27.27 18.08 -10.42
N THR A 142 -26.75 16.86 -10.34
CA THR A 142 -27.53 15.62 -10.47
C THR A 142 -27.06 14.53 -9.50
N ALA A 143 -27.94 13.56 -9.22
CA ALA A 143 -27.60 12.39 -8.41
C ALA A 143 -26.49 11.53 -9.04
N ASP A 144 -26.43 11.46 -10.38
CA ASP A 144 -25.38 10.74 -11.10
C ASP A 144 -24.02 11.43 -10.96
N GLU A 145 -23.99 12.76 -11.02
CA GLU A 145 -22.78 13.56 -10.79
C GLU A 145 -22.28 13.43 -9.35
N CYS A 146 -23.20 13.47 -8.39
CA CYS A 146 -22.96 13.25 -6.96
C CYS A 146 -22.30 11.88 -6.70
N TYR A 147 -22.82 10.82 -7.33
CA TYR A 147 -22.26 9.46 -7.23
C TYR A 147 -20.87 9.34 -7.89
N ASN A 148 -20.67 10.01 -9.03
CA ASN A 148 -19.38 10.01 -9.73
C ASN A 148 -18.29 10.76 -8.95
N ILE A 149 -18.63 11.90 -8.35
CA ILE A 149 -17.73 12.66 -7.45
C ILE A 149 -17.34 11.79 -6.27
N TYR A 150 -18.30 11.13 -5.61
CA TYR A 150 -18.02 10.20 -4.52
C TYR A 150 -17.08 9.06 -4.92
N LEU A 151 -17.34 8.40 -6.06
CA LEU A 151 -16.49 7.33 -6.56
C LEU A 151 -15.09 7.80 -6.91
N HIS A 152 -14.96 8.98 -7.51
CA HIS A 152 -13.66 9.57 -7.84
C HIS A 152 -12.81 9.78 -6.58
N PHE A 153 -13.36 10.42 -5.55
CA PHE A 153 -12.65 10.63 -4.28
C PHE A 153 -12.35 9.33 -3.55
N CYS A 154 -13.28 8.37 -3.55
CA CYS A 154 -13.01 7.06 -2.98
C CYS A 154 -11.86 6.34 -3.70
N ASN A 155 -11.82 6.39 -5.03
CA ASN A 155 -10.74 5.78 -5.79
C ASN A 155 -9.40 6.48 -5.57
N GLU A 156 -9.39 7.82 -5.52
CA GLU A 156 -8.21 8.64 -5.20
C GLU A 156 -7.66 8.35 -3.80
N ILE A 157 -8.52 8.29 -2.78
CA ILE A 157 -8.07 8.03 -1.40
C ILE A 157 -7.61 6.58 -1.25
N ILE A 158 -8.34 5.63 -1.84
CA ILE A 158 -7.95 4.22 -1.81
C ILE A 158 -6.63 4.01 -2.56
N SER A 159 -6.39 4.69 -3.67
CA SER A 159 -5.13 4.56 -4.42
C SER A 159 -3.93 5.10 -3.63
N ARG A 160 -4.12 6.15 -2.83
CA ARG A 160 -3.07 6.72 -1.97
C ARG A 160 -2.68 5.80 -0.81
N HIS A 161 -3.64 5.10 -0.21
CA HIS A 161 -3.41 4.31 1.02
C HIS A 161 -3.38 2.80 0.84
N VAL A 162 -3.82 2.28 -0.32
CA VAL A 162 -3.95 0.84 -0.59
C VAL A 162 -3.26 0.49 -1.90
N SER A 163 -2.26 -0.40 -1.82
CA SER A 163 -1.48 -0.88 -2.98
C SER A 163 -2.36 -1.37 -4.15
N ILE A 164 -1.95 -1.00 -5.37
CA ILE A 164 -2.60 -1.25 -6.67
C ILE A 164 -2.98 -2.73 -6.90
N THR A 165 -2.22 -3.68 -6.34
CA THR A 165 -2.48 -5.13 -6.48
C THR A 165 -3.84 -5.56 -5.86
N TYR A 166 -4.49 -4.69 -5.10
CA TYR A 166 -5.64 -5.01 -4.25
C TYR A 166 -6.95 -4.28 -4.64
N GLN A 167 -7.00 -3.57 -5.77
CA GLN A 167 -8.05 -2.57 -6.03
C GLN A 167 -9.38 -3.12 -6.60
N ARG A 168 -9.39 -4.19 -7.39
CA ARG A 168 -10.62 -4.65 -8.10
C ARG A 168 -11.75 -5.18 -7.20
N ASN A 169 -11.44 -5.72 -6.02
CA ASN A 169 -12.44 -6.37 -5.14
C ASN A 169 -12.96 -5.48 -3.99
N ARG A 170 -12.36 -4.31 -3.74
CA ARG A 170 -12.75 -3.45 -2.59
C ARG A 170 -13.83 -2.43 -2.91
N VAL A 171 -13.88 -1.87 -4.12
CA VAL A 171 -14.97 -0.96 -4.52
C VAL A 171 -16.33 -1.66 -4.35
N LYS A 172 -16.44 -2.94 -4.72
CA LYS A 172 -17.63 -3.77 -4.51
C LYS A 172 -17.99 -3.98 -3.02
N ARG A 173 -17.00 -4.11 -2.13
CA ARG A 173 -17.23 -4.29 -0.69
C ARG A 173 -17.62 -2.97 0.00
N PHE A 174 -17.02 -1.86 -0.42
CA PHE A 174 -17.36 -0.53 0.08
C PHE A 174 -18.75 -0.08 -0.37
N SER A 175 -19.11 -0.31 -1.64
CA SER A 175 -20.49 -0.10 -2.12
C SER A 175 -21.52 -0.88 -1.29
N LYS A 176 -21.23 -2.15 -0.94
CA LYS A 176 -22.08 -2.94 -0.04
C LYS A 176 -22.15 -2.40 1.39
N LYS A 177 -21.06 -1.82 1.90
CA LYS A 177 -21.02 -1.22 3.25
C LYS A 177 -21.81 0.10 3.28
N LEU A 178 -21.62 0.95 2.27
CA LEU A 178 -22.37 2.20 2.11
C LEU A 178 -23.88 1.96 1.99
N LYS A 179 -24.30 0.94 1.23
CA LYS A 179 -25.71 0.52 1.17
C LYS A 179 -26.30 0.16 2.55
N ARG A 180 -25.50 -0.40 3.45
CA ARG A 180 -25.93 -0.76 4.82
C ARG A 180 -26.02 0.47 5.73
N GLU A 181 -25.06 1.38 5.64
CA GLU A 181 -25.06 2.63 6.41
C GLU A 181 -26.21 3.55 5.98
N LEU A 182 -26.47 3.67 4.68
CA LEU A 182 -27.61 4.44 4.15
C LEU A 182 -28.96 3.86 4.62
N ALA A 183 -29.07 2.53 4.69
CA ALA A 183 -30.24 1.84 5.25
C ALA A 183 -30.37 2.06 6.77
N HIS A 184 -29.26 2.09 7.51
CA HIS A 184 -29.25 2.35 8.95
C HIS A 184 -29.70 3.78 9.29
N HIS A 185 -29.38 4.75 8.43
CA HIS A 185 -29.77 6.16 8.62
C HIS A 185 -31.17 6.50 8.11
N GLN A 186 -32.00 5.50 7.78
CA GLN A 186 -33.36 5.68 7.23
C GLN A 186 -33.42 6.55 5.97
N LEU A 187 -32.30 6.70 5.25
CA LEU A 187 -32.24 7.32 3.92
C LEU A 187 -32.64 6.33 2.82
N ALA A 188 -33.40 5.30 3.20
CA ALA A 188 -33.78 4.14 2.41
C ALA A 188 -35.29 3.96 2.44
N GLU A 189 -36.05 5.01 2.11
CA GLU A 189 -37.41 4.78 1.64
C GLU A 189 -37.31 4.21 0.22
N GLU A 190 -37.19 2.90 0.12
CA GLU A 190 -37.77 2.08 -0.94
C GLU A 190 -37.24 0.63 -0.80
N ASP A 191 -38.11 -0.27 -0.36
CA ASP A 191 -37.85 -1.71 -0.19
C ASP A 191 -37.31 -2.41 -1.46
N LYS A 192 -37.39 -1.74 -2.62
CA LYS A 192 -36.82 -2.19 -3.90
C LYS A 192 -35.30 -2.04 -3.96
N ILE A 193 -34.69 -1.09 -3.25
CA ILE A 193 -33.22 -0.88 -3.23
C ILE A 193 -32.52 -1.98 -2.44
N VAL A 194 -33.17 -2.43 -1.36
CA VAL A 194 -32.68 -3.46 -0.44
C VAL A 194 -32.76 -4.86 -1.07
N SER A 195 -33.75 -5.12 -1.91
CA SER A 195 -33.97 -6.44 -2.56
C SER A 195 -33.28 -6.61 -3.92
N CYS A 196 -32.77 -5.53 -4.53
CA CYS A 196 -32.23 -5.58 -5.89
C CYS A 196 -30.80 -6.14 -5.97
N LYS A 197 -30.67 -7.35 -6.53
CA LYS A 197 -29.38 -8.04 -6.74
C LYS A 197 -28.59 -7.51 -7.94
N ASP A 198 -29.23 -6.79 -8.86
CA ASP A 198 -28.63 -6.27 -10.09
C ASP A 198 -28.53 -4.74 -10.06
N GLN A 199 -27.30 -4.22 -10.19
CA GLN A 199 -27.02 -2.77 -10.15
C GLN A 199 -27.67 -2.00 -11.31
N LYS A 200 -27.92 -2.66 -12.45
CA LYS A 200 -28.50 -2.02 -13.63
C LYS A 200 -30.01 -1.80 -13.48
N THR A 201 -30.68 -2.73 -12.80
CA THR A 201 -32.12 -2.64 -12.52
C THR A 201 -32.42 -1.58 -11.46
N LEU A 202 -31.55 -1.43 -10.45
CA LEU A 202 -31.64 -0.34 -9.48
C LEU A 202 -31.46 1.04 -10.14
N TYR A 203 -30.48 1.15 -11.04
CA TYR A 203 -30.25 2.37 -11.83
C TYR A 203 -31.47 2.74 -12.69
N ASN A 204 -32.07 1.77 -13.39
CA ASN A 204 -33.25 2.02 -14.22
C ASN A 204 -34.51 2.37 -13.41
N TYR A 205 -34.71 1.74 -12.25
CA TYR A 205 -35.85 2.02 -11.38
C TYR A 205 -35.83 3.47 -10.87
N ILE A 206 -34.68 3.93 -10.37
CA ILE A 206 -34.46 5.31 -9.91
C ILE A 206 -34.69 6.31 -11.06
N ASN A 207 -34.16 6.02 -12.25
CA ASN A 207 -34.34 6.89 -13.42
C ASN A 207 -35.79 6.98 -13.91
N THR A 208 -36.59 5.93 -13.73
CA THR A 208 -37.99 5.89 -14.19
C THR A 208 -38.93 6.57 -13.19
N HIS A 209 -38.65 6.46 -11.89
CA HIS A 209 -39.50 7.06 -10.85
C HIS A 209 -39.26 8.56 -10.65
N ILE A 210 -38.01 9.02 -10.78
CA ILE A 210 -37.67 10.44 -10.59
C ILE A 210 -38.12 11.29 -11.80
N LYS A 211 -38.12 10.74 -13.02
CA LYS A 211 -38.60 11.46 -14.21
C LYS A 211 -40.13 11.65 -14.24
N ASN A 212 -40.88 10.80 -13.55
CA ASN A 212 -42.36 10.85 -13.53
C ASN A 212 -42.94 11.61 -12.34
N GLN A 213 -42.12 12.11 -11.41
CA GLN A 213 -42.58 13.02 -10.33
C GLN A 213 -42.25 14.50 -10.63
N GLY A 214 -41.81 14.79 -11.84
CA GLY A 214 -41.55 16.14 -12.36
C GLY A 214 -42.54 16.60 -13.44
N GLN A 215 -43.77 16.09 -13.43
CA GLN A 215 -44.92 16.63 -14.17
C GLN A 215 -46.08 16.86 -13.22
#